data_AF-A0A9D1PU30-F1
#
_entry.id   AF-A0A9D1PU30-F1
#
_cell.length_a   1.000
_cell.length_b   1.000
_cell.length_c   1.000
_cell.angle_alpha   90.00
_cell.angle_beta   90.00
_cell.angle_gamma   90.00
#
_symmetry.space_group_name_H-M   'P 1'
#
loop_
_entity.id
_entity.type
_entity.pdbx_description
1 polymer ?
#
loop_
_entity_poly.entity_id
_entity_poly.type
_entity_poly.pdbx_seq_one_letter_code
_entity_poly.pdbx_strand_id
1 'polypeptide(L)'
;MVSFRNTFSGELVFGLANDGTVYGVLDPDDIQKRIAQRLSENVHPSCLCLFDIEVEAAEGGKHLVKVTVSAGSDRPYYIAKYGMSSKGCYYRVGSSCRPMPERMIREMYAKRVPTTLATIVSPSQNLEFEQLKSYYSEKKHPLNDSFAETLDFLTPEGKYNFVAYLMTDNNHLTFKFAR
;
A
#
# COMPACT_ATOMS: atom_id res chain seq x y z
N MET A 1 -1.93 -3.97 16.35
CA MET A 1 -1.82 -4.65 15.04
C MET A 1 -1.97 -3.72 13.85
N VAL A 2 -3.00 -2.87 13.77
CA VAL A 2 -3.13 -1.85 12.70
C VAL A 2 -1.87 -0.99 12.55
N SER A 3 -1.27 -0.57 13.66
CA SER A 3 -0.03 0.22 13.68
C SER A 3 1.20 -0.49 13.12
N PHE A 4 1.33 -1.81 13.34
CA PHE A 4 2.42 -2.60 12.73
C PHE A 4 2.28 -2.57 11.21
N ARG A 5 1.10 -2.90 10.71
CA ARG A 5 0.84 -2.97 9.26
C ARG A 5 1.10 -1.67 8.50
N ASN A 6 0.83 -0.53 9.14
CA ASN A 6 1.04 0.78 8.54
C ASN A 6 2.48 1.27 8.60
N THR A 7 3.33 0.67 9.44
CA THR A 7 4.71 1.15 9.66
C THR A 7 5.73 0.08 9.27
N PHE A 8 5.85 -0.98 10.08
CA PHE A 8 6.82 -2.06 9.93
C PHE A 8 6.21 -3.39 10.38
N SER A 9 6.66 -4.49 9.77
CA SER A 9 6.36 -5.82 10.28
C SER A 9 6.84 -5.97 11.72
N GLY A 10 6.24 -6.88 12.47
CA GLY A 10 6.66 -7.12 13.85
C GLY A 10 5.86 -8.22 14.50
N GLU A 11 6.19 -8.51 15.75
CA GLU A 11 5.66 -9.64 16.49
C GLU A 11 4.92 -9.15 17.75
N LEU A 12 3.85 -9.85 18.11
CA LEU A 12 3.17 -9.70 19.39
C LEU A 12 3.21 -11.04 20.12
N VAL A 13 3.67 -11.03 21.36
CA VAL A 13 3.75 -12.24 22.20
C VAL A 13 2.76 -12.10 23.34
N PHE A 14 1.85 -13.07 23.48
CA PHE A 14 0.86 -13.16 24.54
C PHE A 14 1.31 -14.17 25.60
N GLY A 15 1.12 -13.84 26.88
CA GLY A 15 1.59 -14.64 28.01
C GLY A 15 2.98 -14.23 28.52
N LEU A 16 3.57 -13.17 27.96
CA LEU A 16 4.84 -12.58 28.38
C LEU A 16 4.60 -11.14 28.86
N ALA A 17 5.13 -10.79 30.02
CA ALA A 17 5.11 -9.42 30.53
C ALA A 17 6.23 -8.58 29.92
N ASN A 18 6.09 -7.25 29.99
CA ASN A 18 7.08 -6.31 29.43
C ASN A 18 8.45 -6.38 30.12
N ASP A 19 8.51 -6.93 31.34
CA ASP A 19 9.75 -7.18 32.09
C ASP A 19 10.39 -8.54 31.76
N GLY A 20 9.79 -9.32 30.86
CA GLY A 20 10.25 -10.66 30.47
C GLY A 20 9.66 -11.79 31.30
N THR A 21 8.80 -11.52 32.28
CA THR A 21 8.20 -12.57 33.11
C THR A 21 7.19 -13.41 32.32
N VAL A 22 7.34 -14.73 32.36
CA VAL A 22 6.47 -15.69 31.66
C VAL A 22 5.28 -16.08 32.53
N TYR A 23 4.09 -15.59 32.16
CA TYR A 23 2.82 -15.99 32.77
C TYR A 23 2.19 -17.18 32.04
N GLY A 24 2.42 -17.27 30.73
CA GLY A 24 1.77 -18.24 29.86
C GLY A 24 0.32 -17.90 29.55
N VAL A 25 -0.28 -18.68 28.65
CA VAL A 25 -1.70 -18.65 28.33
C VAL A 25 -2.38 -19.96 28.74
N LEU A 26 -3.65 -19.86 29.17
CA LEU A 26 -4.43 -21.01 29.65
C LEU A 26 -4.93 -21.91 28.50
N ASP A 27 -5.50 -21.30 27.46
CA ASP A 27 -6.02 -22.00 26.28
C ASP A 27 -5.44 -21.36 25.02
N PRO A 28 -4.31 -21.88 24.49
CA PRO A 28 -3.68 -21.35 23.29
C PRO A 28 -4.60 -21.41 22.06
N ASP A 29 -5.43 -22.45 21.94
CA ASP A 29 -6.27 -22.67 20.76
C ASP A 29 -7.44 -21.67 20.70
N ASP A 30 -8.10 -21.41 21.83
CA ASP A 30 -9.13 -20.36 21.92
C ASP A 30 -8.54 -18.99 21.57
N ILE A 31 -7.37 -18.67 22.13
CA ILE A 31 -6.70 -17.39 21.90
C ILE A 31 -6.34 -17.21 20.43
N GLN A 32 -5.76 -18.23 19.78
CA GLN A 32 -5.44 -18.20 18.36
C GLN A 32 -6.69 -17.91 17.52
N LYS A 33 -7.79 -18.64 17.75
CA LYS A 33 -9.06 -18.45 17.03
C LYS A 33 -9.61 -17.06 17.22
N ARG A 34 -9.61 -16.55 18.46
CA ARG A 34 -10.10 -15.20 18.77
C ARG A 34 -9.26 -14.11 18.15
N ILE A 35 -7.93 -14.26 18.13
CA ILE A 35 -7.04 -13.31 17.45
C ILE A 35 -7.35 -13.31 15.95
N ALA A 36 -7.36 -14.48 15.31
CA ALA A 36 -7.63 -14.61 13.88
C ALA A 36 -8.99 -14.00 13.49
N GLN A 37 -10.05 -14.32 14.25
CA GLN A 37 -11.38 -13.75 14.05
C GLN A 37 -11.38 -12.23 14.20
N ARG A 38 -10.81 -11.71 15.30
CA ARG A 38 -10.80 -10.27 15.58
C ARG A 38 -10.06 -9.49 14.50
N LEU A 39 -8.98 -10.03 13.96
CA LEU A 39 -8.22 -9.39 12.89
C LEU A 39 -8.99 -9.36 11.59
N SER A 40 -9.61 -10.48 11.23
CA SER A 40 -10.37 -10.62 10.00
C SER A 40 -11.61 -9.72 9.99
N GLU A 41 -12.30 -9.59 11.11
CA GLU A 41 -13.55 -8.83 11.21
C GLU A 41 -13.35 -7.33 11.46
N ASN A 42 -12.28 -6.94 12.17
CA ASN A 42 -12.15 -5.57 12.68
C ASN A 42 -11.08 -4.74 11.96
N VAL A 43 -10.34 -5.30 11.00
CA VAL A 43 -9.29 -4.57 10.26
C VAL A 43 -9.62 -4.52 8.79
N HIS A 44 -9.62 -3.31 8.22
CA HIS A 44 -9.74 -3.09 6.78
C HIS A 44 -8.54 -2.31 6.25
N PRO A 45 -8.10 -2.55 5.00
CA PRO A 45 -8.48 -3.66 4.12
C PRO A 45 -8.19 -5.04 4.74
N SER A 46 -8.76 -6.10 4.17
CA SER A 46 -8.62 -7.47 4.72
C SER A 46 -7.14 -7.83 4.90
N CYS A 47 -6.84 -8.47 6.02
CA CYS A 47 -5.47 -8.78 6.44
C CYS A 47 -5.16 -10.28 6.54
N LEU A 48 -6.05 -11.14 6.03
CA LEU A 48 -6.03 -12.60 6.24
C LEU A 48 -4.68 -13.27 5.96
N CYS A 49 -4.02 -12.93 4.85
CA CYS A 49 -2.79 -13.62 4.42
C CYS A 49 -1.48 -12.96 4.88
N LEU A 50 -1.54 -12.17 5.95
CA LEU A 50 -0.46 -11.23 6.29
C LEU A 50 -0.25 -11.16 7.82
N PHE A 51 -0.72 -12.17 8.53
CA PHE A 51 -0.28 -12.48 9.88
C PHE A 51 -0.16 -14.00 9.99
N ASP A 52 0.69 -14.43 10.90
CA ASP A 52 0.83 -15.83 11.27
C ASP A 52 0.72 -15.94 12.79
N ILE A 53 0.18 -17.05 13.27
CA ILE A 53 -0.03 -17.28 14.70
C ILE A 53 0.57 -18.64 15.07
N GLU A 54 1.52 -18.62 15.99
CA GLU A 54 2.23 -19.79 16.45
C GLU A 54 2.10 -19.93 17.97
N VAL A 55 2.11 -21.17 18.45
CA VAL A 55 2.19 -21.48 19.88
C VAL A 55 3.60 -21.93 20.21
N GLU A 56 4.25 -21.21 21.12
CA GLU A 56 5.58 -21.55 21.59
C GLU A 56 5.50 -22.13 23.01
N ALA A 57 6.22 -23.23 23.26
CA ALA A 57 6.38 -23.75 24.61
C ALA A 57 7.39 -22.89 25.39
N ALA A 58 7.09 -22.61 26.65
CA ALA A 58 7.91 -21.82 27.55
C ALA A 58 8.21 -22.59 28.86
N GLU A 59 9.06 -22.01 29.69
CA GLU A 59 9.49 -22.62 30.94
C GLU A 59 8.30 -22.96 31.87
N GLY A 60 8.43 -24.08 32.58
CA GLY A 60 7.40 -24.55 33.52
C GLY A 60 6.15 -25.11 32.86
N GLY A 61 6.23 -25.59 31.61
CA GLY A 61 5.10 -26.20 30.89
C GLY A 61 4.04 -25.18 30.46
N LYS A 62 4.42 -23.91 30.37
CA LYS A 62 3.55 -22.82 29.93
C LYS A 62 3.59 -22.68 28.41
N HIS A 63 2.55 -22.09 27.84
CA HIS A 63 2.47 -21.78 26.43
C HIS A 63 2.41 -20.28 26.20
N LEU A 64 3.04 -19.80 25.14
CA LEU A 64 2.96 -18.43 24.63
C LEU A 64 2.28 -18.46 23.27
N VAL A 65 1.51 -17.42 22.96
CA VAL A 65 0.96 -17.24 21.60
C VAL A 65 1.71 -16.10 20.94
N LYS A 66 2.38 -16.39 19.84
CA LYS A 66 3.15 -15.44 19.05
C LYS A 66 2.36 -15.10 17.79
N VAL A 67 2.18 -13.81 17.52
CA VAL A 67 1.52 -13.29 16.33
C VAL A 67 2.52 -12.48 15.53
N THR A 68 2.96 -13.04 14.41
CA THR A 68 3.83 -12.34 13.46
C THR A 68 2.96 -11.57 12.47
N VAL A 69 3.24 -10.28 12.28
CA VAL A 69 2.43 -9.39 11.47
C VAL A 69 3.28 -8.80 10.37
N SER A 70 2.89 -9.02 9.13
CA SER A 70 3.56 -8.44 7.97
C SER A 70 2.98 -7.07 7.62
N ALA A 71 3.86 -6.16 7.23
CA ALA A 71 3.43 -4.88 6.68
C ALA A 71 2.78 -5.10 5.31
N GLY A 72 1.49 -4.81 5.19
CA GLY A 72 0.77 -4.98 3.92
C GLY A 72 1.05 -3.86 2.92
N SER A 73 0.76 -4.11 1.65
CA SER A 73 0.84 -3.13 0.55
C SER A 73 -0.38 -2.19 0.51
N ASP A 74 -1.56 -2.69 0.89
CA ASP A 74 -2.85 -1.95 0.89
C ASP A 74 -3.02 -0.89 1.99
N ARG A 75 -1.97 -0.13 2.30
CA ARG A 75 -2.03 0.92 3.33
C ARG A 75 -2.93 2.08 2.89
N PRO A 76 -3.55 2.82 3.82
CA PRO A 76 -3.53 2.58 5.26
C PRO A 76 -4.55 1.52 5.66
N TYR A 77 -4.13 0.64 6.58
CA TYR A 77 -5.02 -0.22 7.34
C TYR A 77 -5.66 0.57 8.48
N TYR A 78 -6.90 0.23 8.82
CA TYR A 78 -7.69 0.92 9.83
C TYR A 78 -8.64 -0.04 10.56
N ILE A 79 -9.07 0.37 11.75
CA ILE A 79 -10.09 -0.34 12.52
C ILE A 79 -11.45 -0.09 11.86
N ALA A 80 -12.15 -1.15 11.46
CA ALA A 80 -13.41 -1.12 10.71
C ALA A 80 -14.43 -0.13 11.29
N LYS A 81 -14.64 -0.23 12.62
CA LYS A 81 -15.58 0.61 13.38
C LYS A 81 -15.36 2.12 13.21
N TYR A 82 -14.12 2.56 13.01
CA TYR A 82 -13.77 4.00 12.97
C TYR A 82 -13.46 4.50 11.55
N GLY A 83 -13.51 3.61 10.55
CA GLY A 83 -13.17 3.93 9.17
C GLY A 83 -11.73 4.40 8.96
N MET A 84 -11.43 4.84 7.73
CA MET A 84 -10.14 5.40 7.36
C MET A 84 -10.01 6.85 7.87
N SER A 85 -9.86 6.99 9.19
CA SER A 85 -9.78 8.28 9.89
C SER A 85 -8.63 8.28 10.89
N SER A 86 -8.30 9.43 11.47
CA SER A 86 -7.32 9.52 12.56
C SER A 86 -7.68 8.67 13.79
N LYS A 87 -8.96 8.32 13.96
CA LYS A 87 -9.45 7.42 15.02
C LYS A 87 -9.36 5.93 14.65
N GLY A 88 -9.24 5.61 13.36
CA GLY A 88 -9.15 4.23 12.87
C GLY A 88 -7.76 3.83 12.40
N CYS A 89 -6.98 4.77 11.87
CA CYS A 89 -5.62 4.57 11.39
C CYS A 89 -4.61 4.88 12.50
N TYR A 90 -3.71 3.94 12.76
CA TYR A 90 -2.62 4.11 13.71
C TYR A 90 -1.30 3.79 13.04
N TYR A 91 -0.22 4.39 13.55
CA TYR A 91 1.16 4.08 13.19
C TYR A 91 1.99 3.90 14.46
N ARG A 92 3.12 3.20 14.36
CA ARG A 92 3.98 2.87 15.50
C ARG A 92 5.20 3.77 15.51
N VAL A 93 5.55 4.27 16.70
CA VAL A 93 6.80 5.01 16.96
C VAL A 93 7.45 4.40 18.19
N GLY A 94 8.53 3.64 17.97
CA GLY A 94 9.16 2.82 19.01
C GLY A 94 8.17 1.84 19.64
N SER A 95 8.08 1.84 20.98
CA SER A 95 7.15 1.01 21.75
C SER A 95 5.70 1.51 21.72
N SER A 96 5.44 2.74 21.25
CA SER A 96 4.11 3.38 21.30
C SER A 96 3.33 3.32 19.98
N CYS A 97 2.00 3.32 20.08
CA CYS A 97 1.08 3.46 18.93
C CYS A 97 0.43 4.84 18.97
N ARG A 98 0.42 5.56 17.85
CA ARG A 98 -0.17 6.91 17.74
C ARG A 98 -1.23 6.97 16.65
N PRO A 99 -2.28 7.79 16.81
CA PRO A 99 -3.27 8.04 15.75
C PRO A 99 -2.58 8.70 14.55
N MET A 100 -2.94 8.26 13.35
CA MET A 100 -2.34 8.76 12.12
C MET A 100 -2.91 10.15 11.75
N PRO A 101 -2.07 11.15 11.45
CA PRO A 101 -2.55 12.44 10.94
C PRO A 101 -3.20 12.29 9.57
N GLU A 102 -4.23 13.10 9.28
CA GLU A 102 -4.97 13.02 8.00
C GLU A 102 -4.09 13.17 6.76
N ARG A 103 -3.04 13.99 6.82
CA ARG A 103 -2.05 14.10 5.74
C ARG A 103 -1.41 12.74 5.43
N MET A 104 -0.97 12.02 6.44
CA MET A 104 -0.32 10.70 6.29
C MET A 104 -1.31 9.64 5.80
N ILE A 105 -2.57 9.69 6.25
CA ILE A 105 -3.65 8.82 5.75
C ILE A 105 -3.81 9.01 4.23
N ARG A 106 -3.93 10.26 3.77
CA ARG A 106 -4.06 10.59 2.35
C ARG A 106 -2.85 10.15 1.53
N GLU A 107 -1.64 10.36 2.04
CA GLU A 107 -0.40 9.93 1.36
C GLU A 107 -0.30 8.41 1.21
N MET A 108 -0.65 7.64 2.25
CA MET A 108 -0.67 6.18 2.17
C MET A 108 -1.75 5.69 1.20
N TYR A 109 -2.93 6.30 1.23
CA TYR A 109 -4.03 5.93 0.34
C TYR A 109 -3.68 6.21 -1.13
N ALA A 110 -3.05 7.34 -1.42
CA ALA A 110 -2.58 7.66 -2.77
C ALA A 110 -1.55 6.64 -3.28
N LYS A 111 -0.64 6.16 -2.41
CA LYS A 111 0.34 5.12 -2.77
C LYS A 111 -0.27 3.73 -3.00
N ARG A 112 -1.47 3.48 -2.47
CA ARG A 112 -2.20 2.21 -2.66
C ARG A 112 -2.72 2.05 -4.08
N VAL A 113 -3.18 3.15 -4.68
CA VAL A 113 -3.54 3.16 -6.09
C VAL A 113 -2.24 3.25 -6.89
N PRO A 114 -1.90 2.27 -7.75
CA PRO A 114 -0.75 2.42 -8.63
C PRO A 114 -1.03 3.62 -9.54
N THR A 115 -0.49 4.77 -9.17
CA THR A 115 -0.56 5.99 -9.98
C THR A 115 0.46 5.79 -11.09
N THR A 116 0.07 5.06 -12.14
CA THR A 116 0.89 4.94 -13.34
C THR A 116 0.82 6.28 -14.07
N LEU A 117 1.87 6.63 -14.82
CA LEU A 117 1.84 7.83 -15.66
C LEU A 117 0.65 7.82 -16.63
N ALA A 118 0.14 6.63 -16.96
CA ALA A 118 -1.04 6.44 -17.81
C ALA A 118 -2.37 6.86 -17.14
N THR A 119 -2.41 6.92 -15.81
CA THR A 119 -3.61 7.32 -15.04
C THR A 119 -3.62 8.80 -14.64
N ILE A 120 -2.49 9.50 -14.76
CA ILE A 120 -2.38 10.92 -14.44
C ILE A 120 -2.77 11.72 -15.69
N VAL A 121 -3.71 12.67 -15.57
CA VAL A 121 -4.06 13.58 -16.66
C VAL A 121 -2.87 14.50 -16.98
N SER A 122 -2.57 14.67 -18.27
CA SER A 122 -1.54 15.58 -18.76
C SER A 122 -1.81 17.03 -18.34
N PRO A 123 -0.77 17.81 -17.95
CA PRO A 123 -0.90 19.25 -17.67
C PRO A 123 -1.47 20.06 -18.83
N SER A 124 -1.22 19.64 -20.08
CA SER A 124 -1.77 20.24 -21.30
C SER A 124 -2.49 19.19 -22.13
N GLN A 125 -3.61 19.56 -22.75
CA GLN A 125 -4.32 18.70 -23.71
C GLN A 125 -4.00 19.06 -25.16
N ASN A 126 -3.33 20.19 -25.40
CA ASN A 126 -2.85 20.60 -26.71
C ASN A 126 -1.46 20.00 -26.92
N LEU A 127 -1.42 18.72 -27.31
CA LEU A 127 -0.19 17.94 -27.50
C LEU A 127 0.07 17.67 -28.98
N GLU A 128 1.33 17.78 -29.39
CA GLU A 128 1.83 17.50 -30.75
C GLU A 128 2.73 16.25 -30.74
N PHE A 129 2.69 15.45 -31.80
CA PHE A 129 3.35 14.13 -31.86
C PHE A 129 4.06 13.87 -33.21
N GLU A 130 4.61 14.90 -33.84
CA GLU A 130 5.29 14.82 -35.12
C GLU A 130 6.54 13.93 -35.06
N GLN A 131 7.38 14.06 -34.03
CA GLN A 131 8.57 13.21 -33.89
C GLN A 131 8.19 11.76 -33.70
N LEU A 132 7.19 11.49 -32.86
CA LEU A 132 6.68 10.15 -32.61
C LEU A 132 6.15 9.50 -33.90
N LYS A 133 5.32 10.23 -34.67
CA LYS A 133 4.78 9.75 -35.95
C LYS A 133 5.89 9.48 -36.97
N SER A 134 6.92 10.32 -37.00
CA SER A 134 8.08 10.16 -37.89
C SER A 134 8.89 8.91 -37.55
N TYR A 135 9.18 8.70 -36.26
CA TYR A 135 9.91 7.52 -35.78
C TYR A 135 9.20 6.20 -36.11
N TYR A 136 7.89 6.14 -35.88
CA TYR A 136 7.09 4.95 -36.17
C TYR A 136 6.96 4.68 -37.67
N SER A 137 6.85 5.73 -38.49
CA SER A 137 6.87 5.63 -39.95
C SER A 137 8.18 5.06 -40.48
N GLU A 138 9.33 5.52 -39.95
CA GLU A 138 10.65 5.01 -40.31
C GLU A 138 10.79 3.51 -39.98
N LYS A 139 10.17 3.06 -38.88
CA LYS A 139 10.11 1.65 -38.47
C LYS A 139 9.08 0.81 -39.23
N LYS A 140 8.46 1.35 -40.30
CA LYS A 140 7.40 0.70 -41.10
C LYS A 140 6.13 0.38 -40.30
N HIS A 141 5.86 1.14 -39.24
CA HIS A 141 4.65 1.04 -38.42
C HIS A 141 3.96 2.41 -38.30
N PRO A 142 3.44 3.00 -39.39
CA PRO A 142 2.86 4.34 -39.35
C PRO A 142 1.68 4.42 -38.37
N LEU A 143 1.65 5.48 -37.58
CA LEU A 143 0.57 5.74 -36.61
C LEU A 143 -0.67 6.28 -37.32
N ASN A 144 -1.83 5.73 -36.97
CA ASN A 144 -3.15 6.15 -37.48
C ASN A 144 -3.80 7.18 -36.54
N ASP A 145 -5.03 7.61 -36.83
CA ASP A 145 -5.72 8.61 -36.00
C ASP A 145 -6.09 8.07 -34.60
N SER A 146 -6.19 6.74 -34.44
CA SER A 146 -6.44 6.08 -33.16
C SER A 146 -5.15 5.73 -32.39
N PHE A 147 -4.00 6.31 -32.76
CA PHE A 147 -2.72 6.01 -32.12
C PHE A 147 -2.73 6.31 -30.62
N ALA A 148 -3.44 7.36 -30.20
CA ALA A 148 -3.54 7.76 -28.80
C ALA A 148 -4.21 6.68 -27.94
N GLU A 149 -5.22 6.00 -28.48
CA GLU A 149 -5.82 4.84 -27.82
C GLU A 149 -4.89 3.62 -27.88
N THR A 150 -4.27 3.38 -29.03
CA THR A 150 -3.42 2.20 -29.26
C THR A 150 -2.15 2.21 -28.39
N LEU A 151 -1.62 3.40 -28.09
CA LEU A 151 -0.43 3.59 -27.27
C LEU A 151 -0.76 3.89 -25.79
N ASP A 152 -2.02 3.70 -25.37
CA ASP A 152 -2.49 4.01 -24.01
C ASP A 152 -2.13 5.44 -23.56
N PHE A 153 -2.29 6.42 -24.44
CA PHE A 153 -2.06 7.85 -24.15
C PHE A 153 -3.28 8.55 -23.55
N LEU A 154 -4.42 7.86 -23.47
CA LEU A 154 -5.66 8.42 -22.94
C LEU A 154 -5.98 7.85 -21.54
N THR A 155 -6.54 8.67 -20.67
CA THR A 155 -7.17 8.23 -19.43
C THR A 155 -8.54 7.60 -19.74
N PRO A 156 -9.17 6.87 -18.79
CA PRO A 156 -10.52 6.33 -18.97
C PRO A 156 -11.58 7.37 -19.36
N GLU A 157 -11.35 8.63 -19.03
CA GLU A 157 -12.22 9.78 -19.37
C GLU A 157 -11.90 10.40 -20.75
N GLY A 158 -11.00 9.79 -21.53
CA GLY A 158 -10.64 10.22 -22.88
C GLY A 158 -9.69 11.42 -22.95
N LYS A 159 -9.05 11.80 -21.84
CA LYS A 159 -8.06 12.90 -21.81
C LYS A 159 -6.65 12.37 -22.01
N TYR A 160 -5.76 13.15 -22.60
CA TYR A 160 -4.34 12.78 -22.66
C TYR A 160 -3.76 12.63 -21.26
N ASN A 161 -3.01 11.54 -21.05
CA ASN A 161 -2.34 11.22 -19.80
C ASN A 161 -0.88 11.69 -19.79
N PHE A 162 -0.19 11.48 -18.67
CA PHE A 162 1.16 11.97 -18.47
C PHE A 162 2.20 11.24 -19.32
N VAL A 163 1.93 10.01 -19.78
CA VAL A 163 2.77 9.34 -20.78
C VAL A 163 2.72 10.10 -22.10
N ALA A 164 1.53 10.50 -22.54
CA ALA A 164 1.35 11.33 -23.73
C ALA A 164 2.13 12.65 -23.59
N TYR A 165 2.09 13.27 -22.41
CA TYR A 165 2.86 14.49 -22.12
C TYR A 165 4.38 14.29 -22.18
N LEU A 166 4.90 13.10 -21.88
CA LEU A 166 6.32 12.81 -22.01
C LEU A 166 6.75 12.58 -23.46
N MET A 167 5.82 12.11 -24.29
CA MET A 167 6.07 11.76 -25.70
C MET A 167 5.76 12.89 -26.68
N THR A 168 5.20 14.01 -26.20
CA THR A 168 4.84 15.16 -27.02
C THR A 168 6.05 16.06 -27.33
N ASP A 169 6.02 16.69 -28.50
CA ASP A 169 7.07 17.59 -28.96
C ASP A 169 7.16 18.90 -28.15
N ASN A 170 6.04 19.31 -27.55
CA ASN A 170 5.90 20.59 -26.86
C ASN A 170 5.95 20.46 -25.32
N ASN A 171 6.60 19.42 -24.79
CA ASN A 171 6.75 19.29 -23.34
C ASN A 171 7.80 20.28 -22.79
N HIS A 172 7.55 20.84 -21.61
CA HIS A 172 8.48 21.75 -20.94
C HIS A 172 9.41 21.04 -19.94
N LEU A 173 9.54 19.72 -20.03
CA LEU A 173 10.31 18.94 -19.07
C LEU A 173 11.80 19.00 -19.44
N THR A 174 12.62 19.46 -18.50
CA THR A 174 14.07 19.45 -18.66
C THR A 174 14.64 18.19 -18.01
N PHE A 175 15.15 17.27 -18.82
CA PHE A 175 15.89 16.11 -18.32
C PHE A 175 17.38 16.45 -18.19
N LYS A 176 17.91 16.34 -16.98
CA LYS A 176 19.35 16.46 -16.73
C LYS A 176 19.92 15.08 -16.49
N PHE A 177 20.82 14.64 -17.37
CA PHE A 177 21.56 13.40 -17.21
C PHE A 177 22.86 13.70 -16.49
N ALA A 178 23.06 13.10 -15.31
CA ALA A 178 24.38 13.08 -14.67
C ALA A 178 25.24 12.04 -15.38
N ARG A 179 26.47 12.42 -15.75
CA ARG A 179 27.47 11.56 -16.35
C ARG A 179 28.48 11.13 -15.31
#